data_AF-A0A926ZF19-F1
#
_entry.id   AF-A0A926ZF19-F1
#
_cell.length_a   1.000
_cell.length_b   1.000
_cell.length_c   1.000
_cell.angle_alpha   90.00
_cell.angle_beta   90.00
_cell.angle_gamma   90.00
#
_symmetry.space_group_name_H-M   'P 1'
#
loop_
_entity.id
_entity.type
_entity.pdbx_description
1 polymer ?
#
loop_
_entity_poly.entity_id
_entity_poly.type
_entity_poly.pdbx_seq_one_letter_code
_entity_poly.pdbx_strand_id
1 'polypeptide(L)'
;MPLSGADLGFANLVNANLSEANLSGADLDGANLIGVNLNRANLCGADLGGANLGNANLTGANLSNATLCDGRLVGANLKDANLSGADLRDANLLNANLSGANLSNANLSGANLANARLDGAIGLYRDEPIVVRQNESPRSGMAHVSFSHPMYAPVANGFSLPRPGLPS
;
A
#
# COMPACT_ATOMS: atom_id res chain seq x y z
N MET A 1 -1.26 -14.07 -24.92
CA MET A 1 -2.62 -14.62 -24.73
C MET A 1 -3.30 -13.82 -23.63
N PRO A 2 -4.62 -13.55 -23.70
CA PRO A 2 -5.33 -12.99 -22.56
C PRO A 2 -5.42 -14.05 -21.45
N LEU A 3 -4.95 -13.72 -20.25
CA LEU A 3 -5.07 -14.55 -19.03
C LEU A 3 -6.15 -13.99 -18.08
N SER A 4 -7.04 -13.15 -18.59
CA SER A 4 -8.13 -12.56 -17.82
C SER A 4 -9.06 -13.67 -17.34
N GLY A 5 -9.39 -13.67 -16.05
CA GLY A 5 -10.22 -14.71 -15.44
C GLY A 5 -9.63 -16.13 -15.51
N ALA A 6 -8.33 -16.25 -15.83
CA ALA A 6 -7.68 -17.55 -15.87
C ALA A 6 -7.56 -18.12 -14.45
N ASP A 7 -7.73 -19.43 -14.34
CA ASP A 7 -7.38 -20.19 -13.14
C ASP A 7 -5.89 -20.53 -13.19
N LEU A 8 -5.12 -19.86 -12.33
CA LEU A 8 -3.69 -20.03 -12.12
C LEU A 8 -3.40 -20.27 -10.62
N GLY A 9 -4.40 -20.72 -9.86
CA GLY A 9 -4.27 -21.06 -8.45
C GLY A 9 -3.16 -22.08 -8.25
N PHE A 10 -2.30 -21.85 -7.26
CA PHE A 10 -1.14 -22.68 -6.92
C PHE A 10 -0.14 -22.89 -8.08
N ALA A 11 -0.25 -22.15 -9.18
CA ALA A 11 0.63 -22.30 -10.33
C ALA A 11 2.07 -21.94 -9.97
N ASN A 12 3.03 -22.63 -10.61
CA ASN A 12 4.44 -22.28 -10.52
C ASN A 12 4.81 -21.38 -11.70
N LEU A 13 4.99 -20.09 -11.42
CA LEU A 13 5.27 -19.03 -12.39
C LEU A 13 6.59 -18.30 -12.05
N VAL A 14 7.48 -18.97 -11.32
CA VAL A 14 8.77 -18.42 -10.90
C VAL A 14 9.56 -17.90 -12.11
N ASN A 15 10.00 -16.64 -12.03
CA ASN A 15 10.71 -15.92 -13.09
C ASN A 15 9.98 -15.86 -14.44
N ALA A 16 8.67 -16.14 -14.49
CA ALA A 16 7.91 -16.03 -15.73
C ALA A 16 7.85 -14.56 -16.18
N ASN A 17 7.81 -14.36 -17.50
CA ASN A 17 7.58 -13.04 -18.07
C ASN A 17 6.10 -12.86 -18.42
N LEU A 18 5.42 -12.05 -17.60
CA LEU A 18 4.02 -11.67 -17.73
C LEU A 18 3.89 -10.14 -17.83
N SER A 19 4.93 -9.45 -18.29
CA SER A 19 4.89 -8.00 -18.51
C SER A 19 3.75 -7.65 -19.45
N GLU A 20 2.99 -6.61 -19.11
CA GLU A 20 1.84 -6.12 -19.88
C GLU A 20 0.73 -7.16 -20.10
N ALA A 21 0.79 -8.31 -19.41
CA ALA A 21 -0.24 -9.33 -19.51
C ALA A 21 -1.57 -8.81 -18.94
N ASN A 22 -2.67 -9.22 -19.56
CA ASN A 22 -3.99 -9.03 -18.98
C ASN A 22 -4.35 -10.24 -18.12
N LEU A 23 -4.34 -10.03 -16.80
CA LEU A 23 -4.66 -10.98 -15.72
C LEU A 23 -5.86 -10.48 -14.89
N SER A 24 -6.69 -9.57 -15.44
CA SER A 24 -7.82 -9.04 -14.69
C SER A 24 -8.77 -10.15 -14.25
N GLY A 25 -9.11 -10.16 -12.95
CA GLY A 25 -9.95 -11.18 -12.34
C GLY A 25 -9.39 -12.60 -12.38
N ALA A 26 -8.10 -12.79 -12.69
CA ALA A 26 -7.48 -14.12 -12.63
C ALA A 26 -7.40 -14.62 -11.19
N ASP A 27 -7.52 -15.93 -11.02
CA ASP A 27 -7.23 -16.61 -9.77
C ASP A 27 -5.74 -16.98 -9.75
N LEU A 28 -5.00 -16.43 -8.79
CA LEU A 28 -3.60 -16.66 -8.49
C LEU A 28 -3.42 -17.03 -7.01
N ASP A 29 -4.48 -17.48 -6.33
CA ASP A 29 -4.42 -17.87 -4.91
C ASP A 29 -3.33 -18.92 -4.70
N GLY A 30 -2.46 -18.69 -3.72
CA GLY A 30 -1.33 -19.56 -3.41
C GLY A 30 -0.27 -19.72 -4.51
N ALA A 31 -0.35 -18.98 -5.62
CA ALA A 31 0.58 -19.12 -6.73
C ALA A 31 2.03 -18.76 -6.33
N ASN A 32 3.00 -19.47 -6.91
CA ASN A 32 4.42 -19.18 -6.73
C ASN A 32 4.91 -18.25 -7.85
N LEU A 33 5.03 -16.97 -7.52
CA LEU A 33 5.34 -15.84 -8.41
C LEU A 33 6.71 -15.22 -8.09
N ILE A 34 7.63 -15.96 -7.44
CA ILE A 34 8.95 -15.43 -7.07
C ILE A 34 9.67 -14.93 -8.33
N GLY A 35 10.15 -13.69 -8.29
CA GLY A 35 10.90 -13.07 -9.38
C GLY A 35 10.11 -12.88 -10.67
N VAL A 36 8.78 -13.07 -10.66
CA VAL A 36 7.94 -12.88 -11.86
C VAL A 36 8.05 -11.43 -12.36
N ASN A 37 8.06 -11.26 -13.67
CA ASN A 37 7.95 -9.94 -14.28
C ASN A 37 6.48 -9.65 -14.61
N LEU A 38 5.84 -8.78 -13.84
CA LEU A 38 4.47 -8.26 -14.02
C LEU A 38 4.49 -6.76 -14.33
N ASN A 39 5.58 -6.23 -14.87
CA ASN A 39 5.68 -4.82 -15.23
C ASN A 39 4.49 -4.40 -16.10
N ARG A 40 3.77 -3.36 -15.66
CA ARG A 40 2.58 -2.83 -16.35
C ARG A 40 1.46 -3.85 -16.63
N ALA A 41 1.48 -5.00 -15.97
CA ALA A 41 0.41 -5.99 -16.11
C ALA A 41 -0.91 -5.45 -15.52
N ASN A 42 -2.03 -5.91 -16.08
CA ASN A 42 -3.35 -5.61 -15.54
C ASN A 42 -3.81 -6.77 -14.66
N LEU A 43 -3.79 -6.58 -13.34
CA LEU A 43 -4.30 -7.50 -12.31
C LEU A 43 -5.53 -6.92 -11.59
N CYS A 44 -6.29 -6.04 -12.25
CA CYS A 44 -7.50 -5.46 -11.66
C CYS A 44 -8.45 -6.57 -11.18
N GLY A 45 -8.80 -6.55 -9.90
CA GLY A 45 -9.69 -7.54 -9.27
C GLY A 45 -9.16 -8.98 -9.27
N ALA A 46 -7.88 -9.22 -9.53
CA ALA A 46 -7.30 -10.56 -9.45
C ALA A 46 -7.23 -11.03 -7.98
N ASP A 47 -7.33 -12.32 -7.76
CA ASP A 47 -7.12 -12.94 -6.46
C ASP A 47 -5.67 -13.43 -6.35
N LEU A 48 -4.88 -12.82 -5.47
CA LEU A 48 -3.51 -13.22 -5.14
C LEU A 48 -3.40 -13.59 -3.66
N GLY A 49 -4.49 -14.05 -3.03
CA GLY A 49 -4.48 -14.54 -1.65
C GLY A 49 -3.35 -15.53 -1.41
N GLY A 50 -2.57 -15.35 -0.34
CA GLY A 50 -1.44 -16.23 0.00
C GLY A 50 -0.32 -16.38 -1.05
N ALA A 51 -0.37 -15.67 -2.18
CA ALA A 51 0.58 -15.84 -3.27
C ALA A 51 1.98 -15.37 -2.87
N ASN A 52 3.01 -16.00 -3.45
CA ASN A 52 4.39 -15.65 -3.18
C ASN A 52 4.99 -14.81 -4.30
N LEU A 53 4.99 -13.48 -4.13
CA LEU A 53 5.55 -12.48 -5.04
C LEU A 53 6.95 -11.99 -4.59
N GLY A 54 7.72 -12.82 -3.89
CA GLY A 54 9.07 -12.44 -3.44
C GLY A 54 9.94 -11.95 -4.59
N ASN A 55 10.51 -10.75 -4.46
CA ASN A 55 11.32 -10.08 -5.49
C ASN A 55 10.65 -9.91 -6.86
N ALA A 56 9.31 -9.99 -6.95
CA ALA A 56 8.59 -9.78 -8.19
C ALA A 56 8.69 -8.33 -8.67
N ASN A 57 8.66 -8.12 -9.99
CA ASN A 57 8.59 -6.79 -10.59
C ASN A 57 7.14 -6.46 -10.97
N LEU A 58 6.49 -5.60 -10.20
CA LEU A 58 5.13 -5.09 -10.43
C LEU A 58 5.15 -3.58 -10.76
N THR A 59 6.26 -3.06 -11.27
CA THR A 59 6.38 -1.62 -11.59
C THR A 59 5.26 -1.20 -12.53
N GLY A 60 4.47 -0.19 -12.13
CA GLY A 60 3.34 0.34 -12.91
C GLY A 60 2.19 -0.64 -13.13
N ALA A 61 2.13 -1.76 -12.41
CA ALA A 61 1.05 -2.72 -12.54
C ALA A 61 -0.27 -2.15 -12.00
N ASN A 62 -1.39 -2.56 -12.60
CA ASN A 62 -2.72 -2.25 -12.09
C ASN A 62 -3.22 -3.37 -11.20
N LEU A 63 -3.22 -3.18 -9.88
CA LEU A 63 -3.73 -4.08 -8.85
C LEU A 63 -4.96 -3.51 -8.16
N SER A 64 -5.69 -2.59 -8.82
CA SER A 64 -6.89 -2.00 -8.22
C SER A 64 -7.91 -3.08 -7.85
N ASN A 65 -8.43 -3.02 -6.63
CA ASN A 65 -9.37 -3.99 -6.05
C ASN A 65 -8.88 -5.45 -6.05
N ALA A 66 -7.58 -5.69 -6.19
CA ALA A 66 -7.02 -7.04 -6.09
C ALA A 66 -7.00 -7.53 -4.63
N THR A 67 -7.11 -8.83 -4.44
CA THR A 67 -6.91 -9.49 -3.14
C THR A 67 -5.45 -9.92 -3.03
N LEU A 68 -4.76 -9.49 -1.97
CA LEU A 68 -3.38 -9.87 -1.65
C LEU A 68 -3.25 -10.25 -0.16
N CYS A 69 -4.36 -10.61 0.50
CA CYS A 69 -4.33 -10.97 1.91
C CYS A 69 -3.41 -12.18 2.14
N ASP A 70 -2.65 -12.15 3.24
CA ASP A 70 -1.62 -13.14 3.56
C ASP A 70 -0.50 -13.32 2.50
N GLY A 71 -0.47 -12.46 1.47
CA GLY A 71 0.50 -12.51 0.38
C GLY A 71 1.93 -12.22 0.85
N ARG A 72 2.92 -12.86 0.20
CA ARG A 72 4.34 -12.65 0.47
C ARG A 72 4.96 -11.78 -0.62
N LEU A 73 5.18 -10.51 -0.33
CA LEU A 73 5.72 -9.50 -1.27
C LEU A 73 7.11 -9.00 -0.84
N VAL A 74 7.88 -9.83 -0.13
CA VAL A 74 9.20 -9.44 0.38
C VAL A 74 10.12 -9.03 -0.77
N GLY A 75 10.62 -7.79 -0.71
CA GLY A 75 11.50 -7.22 -1.75
C GLY A 75 10.83 -6.96 -3.09
N ALA A 76 9.50 -7.09 -3.21
CA ALA A 76 8.80 -6.83 -4.45
C ALA A 76 8.90 -5.35 -4.87
N ASN A 77 8.96 -5.10 -6.18
CA ASN A 77 8.99 -3.75 -6.73
C ASN A 77 7.59 -3.36 -7.23
N LEU A 78 6.86 -2.60 -6.41
CA LEU A 78 5.52 -2.04 -6.66
C LEU A 78 5.58 -0.53 -7.01
N LYS A 79 6.72 -0.05 -7.50
CA LYS A 79 6.89 1.36 -7.86
C LYS A 79 5.81 1.78 -8.87
N ASP A 80 5.18 2.92 -8.63
CA ASP A 80 4.12 3.50 -9.46
C ASP A 80 2.91 2.56 -9.70
N ALA A 81 2.76 1.50 -8.91
CA ALA A 81 1.64 0.56 -9.04
C ALA A 81 0.34 1.17 -8.52
N ASN A 82 -0.78 0.78 -9.14
CA ASN A 82 -2.10 1.15 -8.65
C ASN A 82 -2.65 0.06 -7.73
N LEU A 83 -2.70 0.30 -6.42
CA LEU A 83 -3.23 -0.59 -5.38
C LEU A 83 -4.54 -0.04 -4.80
N SER A 84 -5.24 0.85 -5.51
CA SER A 84 -6.46 1.47 -4.99
C SER A 84 -7.51 0.42 -4.67
N GLY A 85 -8.02 0.43 -3.44
CA GLY A 85 -9.02 -0.54 -2.97
C GLY A 85 -8.51 -1.97 -2.81
N ALA A 86 -7.20 -2.23 -2.95
CA ALA A 86 -6.64 -3.56 -2.78
C ALA A 86 -6.73 -4.03 -1.31
N ASP A 87 -6.92 -5.32 -1.12
CA ASP A 87 -6.87 -5.95 0.20
C ASP A 87 -5.48 -6.51 0.46
N LEU A 88 -4.72 -5.86 1.34
CA LEU A 88 -3.35 -6.24 1.74
C LEU A 88 -3.31 -6.69 3.20
N ARG A 89 -4.43 -7.15 3.76
CA ARG A 89 -4.48 -7.64 5.15
C ARG A 89 -3.42 -8.70 5.41
N ASP A 90 -2.66 -8.52 6.48
CA ASP A 90 -1.61 -9.47 6.90
C ASP A 90 -0.52 -9.76 5.84
N ALA A 91 -0.47 -8.97 4.76
CA ALA A 91 0.53 -9.13 3.71
C ALA A 91 1.94 -8.77 4.20
N ASN A 92 2.94 -9.51 3.75
CA ASN A 92 4.33 -9.24 4.08
C ASN A 92 5.03 -8.43 2.97
N LEU A 93 5.14 -7.12 3.19
CA LEU A 93 5.77 -6.13 2.29
C LEU A 93 7.17 -5.72 2.78
N LEU A 94 7.84 -6.56 3.59
CA LEU A 94 9.19 -6.30 4.08
C LEU A 94 10.14 -5.95 2.93
N ASN A 95 10.85 -4.81 3.03
CA ASN A 95 11.75 -4.28 2.01
C ASN A 95 11.12 -4.02 0.62
N ALA A 96 9.80 -3.98 0.50
CA ALA A 96 9.14 -3.71 -0.78
C ALA A 96 9.32 -2.25 -1.21
N ASN A 97 9.36 -2.02 -2.53
CA ASN A 97 9.38 -0.66 -3.08
C ASN A 97 7.98 -0.24 -3.51
N LEU A 98 7.35 0.66 -2.76
CA LEU A 98 6.02 1.23 -3.02
C LEU A 98 6.10 2.72 -3.41
N SER A 99 7.28 3.22 -3.80
CA SER A 99 7.43 4.63 -4.20
C SER A 99 6.45 4.97 -5.34
N GLY A 100 5.72 6.08 -5.21
CA GLY A 100 4.72 6.52 -6.18
C GLY A 100 3.45 5.67 -6.27
N ALA A 101 3.30 4.63 -5.44
CA ALA A 101 2.14 3.74 -5.51
C ALA A 101 0.86 4.45 -5.03
N ASN A 102 -0.28 4.11 -5.64
CA ASN A 102 -1.59 4.56 -5.20
C ASN A 102 -2.20 3.54 -4.24
N LEU A 103 -2.23 3.85 -2.95
CA LEU A 103 -2.83 3.01 -1.89
C LEU A 103 -4.19 3.54 -1.42
N SER A 104 -4.85 4.38 -2.22
CA SER A 104 -6.15 4.98 -1.83
C SER A 104 -7.18 3.89 -1.54
N ASN A 105 -7.73 3.91 -0.33
CA ASN A 105 -8.69 2.91 0.18
C ASN A 105 -8.16 1.47 0.26
N ALA A 106 -6.85 1.24 0.16
CA ALA A 106 -6.28 -0.08 0.38
C ALA A 106 -6.40 -0.47 1.87
N ASN A 107 -6.66 -1.76 2.13
CA ASN A 107 -6.69 -2.29 3.48
C ASN A 107 -5.33 -2.87 3.85
N LEU A 108 -4.56 -2.16 4.69
CA LEU A 108 -3.23 -2.57 5.15
C LEU A 108 -3.23 -3.14 6.58
N SER A 109 -4.40 -3.53 7.11
CA SER A 109 -4.49 -4.01 8.50
C SER A 109 -3.61 -5.25 8.69
N GLY A 110 -2.67 -5.20 9.65
CA GLY A 110 -1.74 -6.30 9.91
C GLY A 110 -0.58 -6.42 8.91
N ALA A 111 -0.55 -5.62 7.84
CA ALA A 111 0.51 -5.70 6.85
C ALA A 111 1.88 -5.33 7.45
N ASN A 112 2.92 -6.09 7.11
CA ASN A 112 4.29 -5.80 7.51
C ASN A 112 4.97 -4.90 6.47
N LEU A 113 5.11 -3.61 6.79
CA LEU A 113 5.77 -2.60 5.95
C LEU A 113 7.19 -2.26 6.39
N ALA A 114 7.83 -3.09 7.22
CA ALA A 114 9.19 -2.82 7.69
C ALA A 114 10.14 -2.60 6.50
N ASN A 115 10.91 -1.51 6.55
CA ASN A 115 11.83 -1.06 5.49
C ASN A 115 11.21 -0.87 4.10
N ALA A 116 9.88 -0.81 3.98
CA ALA A 116 9.25 -0.51 2.71
C ALA A 116 9.51 0.95 2.31
N ARG A 117 9.76 1.18 1.03
CA ARG A 117 9.92 2.54 0.48
C ARG A 117 8.58 3.11 0.11
N LEU A 118 8.20 4.26 0.68
CA LEU A 118 6.88 4.89 0.47
C LEU A 118 6.98 6.29 -0.15
N ASP A 119 8.14 6.66 -0.70
CA ASP A 119 8.37 7.99 -1.28
C ASP A 119 7.31 8.32 -2.34
N GLY A 120 6.50 9.35 -2.12
CA GLY A 120 5.45 9.78 -3.06
C GLY A 120 4.26 8.82 -3.18
N ALA A 121 4.16 7.78 -2.33
CA ALA A 121 2.96 6.98 -2.24
C ALA A 121 1.78 7.83 -1.74
N ILE A 122 0.60 7.63 -2.32
CA ILE A 122 -0.63 8.35 -1.96
C ILE A 122 -1.65 7.42 -1.31
N GLY A 123 -2.64 7.98 -0.61
CA GLY A 123 -3.74 7.20 -0.02
C GLY A 123 -3.47 6.65 1.39
N LEU A 124 -2.30 6.94 1.97
CA LEU A 124 -1.95 6.60 3.36
C LEU A 124 -2.36 7.65 4.39
N TYR A 125 -2.81 8.83 3.94
CA TYR A 125 -3.35 9.86 4.81
C TYR A 125 -4.79 9.51 5.17
N ARG A 126 -4.98 8.84 6.30
CA ARG A 126 -6.24 8.88 7.03
C ARG A 126 -6.04 9.70 8.30
N ASP A 127 -7.10 10.31 8.77
CA ASP A 127 -7.15 11.09 10.03
C ASP A 127 -6.78 10.26 11.28
N GLU A 128 -6.44 8.98 11.10
CA GLU A 128 -5.85 8.10 12.09
C GLU A 128 -4.45 7.67 11.61
N PRO A 129 -3.39 7.88 12.42
CA PRO A 129 -2.04 7.47 12.05
C PRO A 129 -2.00 5.95 11.84
N ILE A 130 -1.55 5.52 10.66
CA ILE A 130 -1.16 4.13 10.46
C ILE A 130 -0.04 3.83 11.45
N VAL A 131 -0.32 3.01 12.46
CA VAL A 131 0.69 2.53 13.41
C VAL A 131 1.57 1.54 12.67
N VAL A 132 2.57 2.06 11.94
CA VAL A 132 3.68 1.26 11.45
C VAL A 132 4.40 0.77 12.70
N ARG A 133 4.24 -0.51 13.04
CA ARG A 133 5.04 -1.14 14.09
C ARG A 133 6.48 -1.23 13.57
N GLN A 134 7.21 -0.13 13.72
CA GLN A 134 8.65 -0.19 13.64
C GLN A 134 9.09 -1.08 14.81
N ASN A 135 9.84 -2.15 14.52
CA ASN A 135 10.56 -2.90 15.52
C ASN A 135 11.67 -2.00 16.09
N GLU A 136 11.28 -1.01 16.89
CA GLU A 136 12.23 -0.27 17.70
C GLU A 136 12.60 -1.15 18.90
N SER A 137 13.82 -1.66 18.89
CA SER A 137 14.47 -2.09 20.12
C SER A 137 14.56 -0.86 21.05
N PRO A 138 14.22 -0.95 22.34
CA PRO A 138 14.17 0.20 23.22
C PRO A 138 15.60 0.66 23.54
N ARG A 139 16.10 1.63 22.77
CA ARG A 139 17.29 2.41 23.16
C ARG A 139 17.04 3.89 22.96
N SER A 140 16.64 4.52 24.07
CA SER A 140 17.11 5.82 24.55
C SER A 140 17.75 6.73 23.49
N GLY A 141 17.02 7.76 23.07
CA GLY A 141 17.63 8.95 22.46
C GLY A 141 16.81 9.54 21.33
N MET A 142 16.05 10.58 21.66
CA MET A 142 15.55 11.67 20.80
C MET A 142 15.80 11.56 19.28
N ALA A 143 14.72 11.45 18.51
CA ALA A 143 14.64 12.04 17.18
C ALA A 143 13.22 12.59 16.96
N HIS A 144 13.08 13.90 17.12
CA HIS A 144 11.93 14.67 16.67
C HIS A 144 11.77 14.50 15.15
N VAL A 145 10.66 13.95 14.69
CA VAL A 145 10.25 14.09 13.29
C VAL A 145 9.42 15.37 13.18
N SER A 146 10.10 16.51 12.98
CA SER A 146 9.44 17.79 12.72
C SER A 146 8.90 17.81 11.30
N PHE A 147 7.58 17.73 11.15
CA PHE A 147 6.90 18.15 9.93
C PHE A 147 6.51 19.62 10.07
N SER A 148 7.29 20.51 9.47
CA SER A 148 6.93 21.91 9.27
C SER A 148 5.70 22.01 8.37
N HIS A 149 4.54 22.27 8.96
CA HIS A 149 3.33 22.69 8.24
C HIS A 149 3.22 24.23 8.29
N PRO A 150 2.84 24.91 7.18
CA PRO A 150 2.31 26.26 7.26
C PRO A 150 0.92 26.21 7.93
N MET A 151 0.77 26.94 9.02
CA MET A 151 -0.49 27.14 9.76
C MET A 151 -1.58 27.71 8.84
N TYR A 152 -2.61 26.93 8.54
CA TYR A 152 -3.90 27.45 8.09
C TYR A 152 -4.78 27.66 9.33
N ALA A 153 -4.99 28.91 9.72
CA ALA A 153 -5.88 29.26 10.82
C ALA A 153 -7.35 29.13 10.37
N PRO A 154 -8.24 28.48 11.13
CA PRO A 154 -9.66 28.54 10.85
C PRO A 154 -10.23 29.90 11.32
N VAL A 155 -11.00 30.53 10.44
CA VAL A 155 -11.83 31.71 10.70
C VAL A 155 -12.91 31.35 11.73
N ALA A 156 -12.84 31.94 12.92
CA ALA A 156 -13.88 31.84 13.93
C ALA A 156 -15.01 32.81 13.63
N ASN A 157 -16.16 32.30 13.19
CA ASN A 157 -17.41 33.06 13.15
C ASN A 157 -18.18 32.86 14.47
N GLY A 158 -18.12 33.92 15.30
CA GLY A 158 -19.18 34.47 16.14
C GLY A 158 -19.95 33.58 17.12
N PHE A 159 -19.77 33.82 18.43
CA PHE A 159 -20.87 34.03 19.39
C PHE A 159 -20.36 34.86 20.59
N SER A 160 -21.23 35.77 21.07
CA SER A 160 -20.98 36.99 21.85
C SER A 160 -20.37 36.84 23.25
N LEU A 161 -19.52 37.81 23.65
CA LEU A 161 -19.17 38.12 25.04
C LEU A 161 -20.06 39.25 25.60
N PRO A 162 -20.46 39.25 26.89
CA PRO A 162 -21.17 40.36 27.49
C PRO A 162 -20.24 41.55 27.80
N ARG A 163 -20.79 42.76 27.69
CA ARG A 163 -20.08 44.05 27.84
C ARG A 163 -19.55 44.27 29.27
N PRO A 164 -18.39 44.95 29.45
CA PRO A 164 -17.92 45.37 30.76
C PRO A 164 -18.68 46.62 31.24
N GLY A 165 -19.16 46.59 32.49
CA GLY A 165 -19.62 47.79 33.19
C GLY A 165 -18.45 48.68 33.57
N LEU A 166 -18.57 49.99 33.29
CA LEU A 166 -17.67 51.04 33.78
C LEU A 166 -18.04 51.44 35.23
N PRO A 167 -17.09 51.97 36.01
CA PRO A 167 -17.23 52.10 37.46
C PRO A 167 -17.92 53.41 37.88
N SER A 168 -18.51 53.39 39.07
CA SER A 168 -18.67 54.54 39.98
C SER A 168 -18.65 54.00 41.41
#